data_AF-A0A087CSF1-F1
#
_entry.id   AF-A0A087CSF1-F1
#
_cell.length_a   1.000
_cell.length_b   1.000
_cell.length_c   1.000
_cell.angle_alpha   90.00
_cell.angle_beta   90.00
_cell.angle_gamma   90.00
#
_symmetry.space_group_name_H-M   'P 1'
#
loop_
_entity.id
_entity.type
_entity.pdbx_description
1 polymer ?
#
loop_
_entity_poly.entity_id
_entity_poly.type
_entity_poly.pdbx_seq_one_letter_code
_entity_poly.pdbx_strand_id
1 'polypeptide(L)'
;MTRIHISMKKTTDEGLTPVTGQIRFIPRRHIDSVKNVITREPFEVTLADDGTATVDLQPTNGRFVWHVIELPGTATAYDRYVEVPDSTSTVEYADLVDVDPSTLLPAVMGSVQPVKMLPPASSLEEAEALSAKYPDYLVWYPENTTRSKATALVASLEQLQAQALTSATMTSALHSRAVSDASVVSDAANAARTVTVDAANARASITAKTSEAFRAIDAAVQQVQDKAADANKAESTETGKDATESDKDAVQSGETGGQSKPAVGE
;
A
#
# COMPACT_ATOMS: atom_id res chain seq x y z
N MET A 1 36.64 -25.72 2.28
CA MET A 1 37.65 -26.31 3.17
C MET A 1 38.06 -25.23 4.15
N THR A 2 38.29 -25.58 5.41
CA THR A 2 38.76 -24.69 6.46
C THR A 2 40.26 -24.85 6.60
N ARG A 3 40.98 -23.72 6.64
CA ARG A 3 42.42 -23.71 6.83
C ARG A 3 42.78 -23.83 8.30
N ILE A 4 43.53 -24.86 8.66
CA ILE A 4 43.98 -25.12 10.02
C ILE A 4 45.46 -24.83 10.14
N HIS A 5 45.83 -23.93 11.05
CA HIS A 5 47.21 -23.69 11.43
C HIS A 5 47.56 -24.51 12.66
N ILE A 6 48.71 -25.18 12.61
CA ILE A 6 49.18 -26.11 13.63
C ILE A 6 50.48 -25.56 14.18
N SER A 7 50.64 -25.56 15.50
CA SER A 7 51.90 -25.29 16.19
C SER A 7 52.10 -26.31 17.31
N MET A 8 53.06 -27.22 17.15
CA MET A 8 53.41 -28.22 18.15
C MET A 8 54.78 -27.92 18.77
N LYS A 9 54.80 -27.88 20.10
CA LYS A 9 56.03 -27.68 20.89
C LYS A 9 56.10 -28.75 21.97
N LYS A 10 57.32 -29.17 22.30
CA LYS A 10 57.62 -30.06 23.42
C LYS A 10 58.36 -29.30 24.51
N THR A 11 58.09 -29.67 25.75
CA THR A 11 58.83 -29.15 26.90
C THR A 11 60.19 -29.82 27.00
N THR A 12 61.20 -29.01 27.29
CA THR A 12 62.58 -29.41 27.59
C THR A 12 63.03 -28.65 28.83
N ASP A 13 64.18 -29.02 29.39
CA ASP A 13 64.77 -28.33 30.56
C ASP A 13 65.06 -26.84 30.28
N GLU A 14 65.21 -26.46 29.01
CA GLU A 14 65.49 -25.09 28.54
C GLU A 14 64.22 -24.33 28.10
N GLY A 15 63.04 -24.93 28.22
CA GLY A 15 61.76 -24.34 27.81
C GLY A 15 61.07 -25.09 26.67
N LEU A 16 60.31 -24.37 25.84
CA LEU A 16 59.54 -24.97 24.73
C LEU A 16 60.38 -25.03 23.46
N THR A 17 60.54 -26.22 22.90
CA THR A 17 61.21 -26.44 21.62
C THR A 17 60.21 -26.95 20.57
N PRO A 18 60.37 -26.58 19.29
CA PRO A 18 59.60 -27.15 18.19
C PRO A 18 59.59 -28.68 18.14
N VAL A 19 58.48 -29.25 17.70
CA VAL A 19 58.36 -30.68 17.40
C VAL A 19 58.67 -30.92 15.93
N THR A 20 59.65 -31.78 15.64
CA THR A 20 59.97 -32.25 14.28
C THR A 20 59.30 -33.60 14.05
N GLY A 21 58.01 -33.57 13.71
CA GLY A 21 57.15 -34.75 13.63
C GLY A 21 56.17 -34.69 12.47
N GLN A 22 55.17 -35.56 12.53
CA GLN A 22 54.07 -35.58 11.57
C GLN A 22 52.73 -35.53 12.30
N ILE A 23 51.68 -35.18 11.58
CA ILE A 23 50.30 -35.30 12.06
C ILE A 23 49.51 -36.06 11.01
N ARG A 24 48.83 -37.11 11.44
CA ARG A 24 47.97 -37.92 10.58
C ARG A 24 46.51 -37.53 10.79
N PHE A 25 45.80 -37.26 9.70
CA PHE A 25 44.39 -36.92 9.69
C PHE A 25 43.57 -38.07 9.12
N ILE A 26 42.68 -38.64 9.92
CA ILE A 26 41.80 -39.75 9.56
C ILE A 26 40.35 -39.26 9.68
N PRO A 27 39.62 -39.07 8.58
CA PRO A 27 38.20 -38.77 8.64
C PRO A 27 37.45 -40.05 9.07
N ARG A 28 36.79 -40.01 10.23
CA ARG A 28 36.02 -41.18 10.69
C ARG A 28 34.87 -41.45 9.72
N ARG A 29 34.65 -42.74 9.46
CA ARG A 29 33.59 -43.26 8.59
C ARG A 29 32.23 -42.67 8.98
N HIS A 30 31.50 -42.13 8.00
CA HIS A 30 30.14 -41.65 8.24
C HIS A 30 29.11 -42.23 7.28
N ILE A 31 27.84 -42.15 7.68
CA ILE A 31 26.69 -42.53 6.87
C ILE A 31 25.97 -41.26 6.46
N ASP A 32 25.79 -41.02 5.15
CA ASP A 32 25.05 -39.86 4.66
C ASP A 32 23.51 -40.05 4.77
N SER A 33 22.73 -39.04 4.37
CA SER A 33 21.27 -39.10 4.41
C SER A 33 20.65 -40.11 3.44
N VAL A 34 21.44 -40.60 2.48
CA VAL A 34 21.04 -41.59 1.47
C VAL A 34 21.60 -42.99 1.81
N LYS A 35 22.15 -43.16 3.02
CA LYS A 35 22.70 -44.41 3.56
C LYS A 35 24.01 -44.88 2.89
N ASN A 36 24.76 -44.01 2.25
CA ASN A 36 26.10 -44.34 1.78
C ASN A 36 27.09 -44.32 2.95
N VAL A 37 27.97 -45.32 3.00
CA VAL A 37 29.12 -45.32 3.90
C VAL A 37 30.25 -44.56 3.22
N ILE A 38 30.57 -43.37 3.73
CA ILE A 38 31.63 -42.52 3.19
C ILE A 38 32.90 -42.77 3.98
N THR A 39 33.92 -43.26 3.27
CA THR A 39 35.29 -43.41 3.75
C THR A 39 36.19 -42.51 2.91
N ARG A 40 36.95 -41.64 3.57
CA ARG A 40 37.99 -40.84 2.92
C ARG A 40 39.37 -41.39 3.29
N GLU A 41 40.31 -41.23 2.38
CA GLU A 41 41.69 -41.66 2.59
C GLU A 41 42.34 -40.81 3.69
N PRO A 42 42.97 -41.44 4.70
CA PRO A 42 43.83 -40.73 5.63
C PRO A 42 45.01 -40.07 4.92
N PHE A 43 45.53 -38.99 5.49
CA PHE A 43 46.75 -38.36 4.99
C PHE A 43 47.61 -37.83 6.13
N GLU A 44 48.87 -37.53 5.84
CA GLU A 44 49.84 -37.03 6.81
C GLU A 44 50.37 -35.66 6.39
N VAL A 45 50.69 -34.82 7.37
CA VAL A 45 51.38 -33.55 7.19
C VAL A 45 52.63 -33.54 8.06
N THR A 46 53.78 -33.26 7.44
CA THR A 46 55.06 -33.08 8.14
C THR A 46 55.13 -31.66 8.71
N LEU A 47 55.54 -31.54 9.97
CA LEU A 47 55.80 -30.24 10.60
C LEU A 47 57.10 -29.65 10.04
N ALA A 48 57.12 -28.34 9.84
CA ALA A 48 58.33 -27.59 9.52
C ALA A 48 59.29 -27.56 10.74
N ASP A 49 60.52 -27.08 10.53
CA ASP A 49 61.56 -27.03 11.57
C ASP A 49 61.17 -26.17 12.79
N ASP A 50 60.23 -25.22 12.61
CA ASP A 50 59.66 -24.39 13.68
C ASP A 50 58.47 -25.06 14.40
N GLY A 51 58.12 -26.29 14.02
CA GLY A 51 57.06 -27.09 14.63
C GLY A 51 55.67 -26.72 14.12
N THR A 52 55.59 -26.00 13.00
CA THR A 52 54.32 -25.56 12.44
C THR A 52 53.94 -26.31 11.17
N ALA A 53 52.64 -26.31 10.86
CA ALA A 53 52.12 -26.74 9.58
C ALA A 53 50.79 -26.07 9.29
N THR A 54 50.37 -26.08 8.03
CA THR A 54 49.03 -25.64 7.62
C THR A 54 48.39 -26.69 6.74
N VAL A 55 47.11 -26.98 6.99
CA VAL A 55 46.34 -27.99 6.27
C VAL A 55 44.93 -27.47 5.98
N ASP A 56 44.37 -27.85 4.84
CA ASP A 56 42.97 -27.57 4.51
C ASP A 56 42.11 -28.80 4.84
N LEU A 57 41.28 -28.69 5.88
CA LEU A 57 40.37 -29.75 6.30
C LEU A 57 38.94 -29.47 5.83
N GLN A 58 38.18 -30.54 5.61
CA GLN A 58 36.75 -30.38 5.38
C GLN A 58 36.04 -30.05 6.71
N PRO A 59 35.16 -29.02 6.72
CA PRO A 59 34.26 -28.78 7.83
C PRO A 59 33.43 -30.01 8.19
N THR A 60 33.30 -30.24 9.49
CA THR A 60 32.40 -31.25 10.05
C THR A 60 30.98 -30.71 10.09
N ASN A 61 29.99 -31.59 9.91
CA ASN A 61 28.57 -31.25 9.87
C ASN A 61 27.74 -32.10 10.84
N GLY A 62 28.36 -32.53 11.95
CA GLY A 62 27.76 -33.45 12.93
C GLY A 62 27.60 -34.90 12.44
N ARG A 63 27.99 -35.23 11.21
CA ARG A 63 27.94 -36.61 10.70
C ARG A 63 29.26 -37.36 10.86
N PHE A 64 30.36 -36.65 11.03
CA PHE A 64 31.69 -37.22 11.18
C PHE A 64 32.58 -36.28 11.98
N VAL A 65 33.70 -36.83 12.48
CA VAL A 65 34.77 -36.09 13.17
C VAL A 65 36.11 -36.45 12.54
N TRP A 66 37.10 -35.58 12.74
CA TRP A 66 38.49 -35.87 12.39
C TRP A 66 39.17 -36.58 13.55
N HIS A 67 39.69 -37.78 13.30
CA HIS A 67 40.64 -38.44 14.19
C HIS A 67 42.04 -37.99 13.78
N VAL A 68 42.70 -37.26 14.66
CA VAL A 68 44.03 -36.70 14.45
C VAL A 68 44.99 -37.46 15.33
N ILE A 69 46.03 -38.02 14.71
CA ILE A 69 47.12 -38.69 15.42
C ILE A 69 48.33 -37.77 15.36
N GLU A 70 48.70 -37.24 16.51
CA GLU A 70 49.90 -36.43 16.70
C GLU A 70 51.11 -37.36 16.83
N LEU A 71 52.07 -37.23 15.92
CA LEU A 71 53.28 -38.06 15.87
C LEU A 71 54.51 -37.16 16.08
N PRO A 72 54.85 -36.81 17.33
CA PRO A 72 55.89 -35.82 17.64
C PRO A 72 57.34 -36.28 17.38
N GLY A 73 57.55 -37.28 16.52
CA GLY A 73 58.87 -37.87 16.24
C GLY A 73 59.42 -38.71 17.40
N THR A 74 58.59 -39.05 18.39
CA THR A 74 58.94 -39.94 19.51
C THR A 74 58.18 -41.26 19.40
N ALA A 75 58.44 -42.20 20.31
CA ALA A 75 57.71 -43.47 20.37
C ALA A 75 56.23 -43.31 20.78
N THR A 76 55.86 -42.15 21.32
CA THR A 76 54.49 -41.87 21.79
C THR A 76 53.71 -41.14 20.70
N ALA A 77 52.50 -41.62 20.43
CA ALA A 77 51.52 -40.93 19.61
C ALA A 77 50.35 -40.50 20.49
N TYR A 78 49.69 -39.40 20.14
CA TYR A 78 48.50 -38.92 20.84
C TYR A 78 47.31 -38.88 19.89
N ASP A 79 46.19 -39.46 20.32
CA ASP A 79 44.94 -39.45 19.59
C ASP A 79 44.07 -38.28 20.04
N ARG A 80 43.59 -37.50 19.07
CA ARG A 80 42.65 -36.40 19.29
C ARG A 80 41.47 -36.55 18.33
N TYR A 81 40.26 -36.27 18.79
CA TYR A 81 39.06 -36.29 17.95
C TYR A 81 38.45 -34.90 17.94
N VAL A 82 38.35 -34.30 16.77
CA VAL A 82 37.99 -32.88 16.66
C VAL A 82 36.89 -32.59 15.65
N GLU A 83 36.12 -31.56 15.96
CA GLU A 83 35.26 -30.86 15.02
C GLU A 83 36.04 -29.76 14.29
N VAL A 84 35.78 -29.65 12.98
CA VAL A 84 36.35 -28.59 12.13
C VAL A 84 35.21 -27.66 11.75
N PRO A 85 35.24 -26.38 12.17
CA PRO A 85 34.18 -25.43 11.82
C PRO A 85 34.21 -25.11 10.32
N ASP A 86 33.08 -24.69 9.76
CA ASP A 86 33.05 -24.09 8.43
C ASP A 86 33.48 -22.63 8.53
N SER A 87 34.73 -22.34 8.15
CA SER A 87 35.35 -21.03 8.31
C SER A 87 36.13 -20.63 7.07
N THR A 88 36.00 -19.35 6.71
CA THR A 88 36.81 -18.70 5.67
C THR A 88 38.13 -18.14 6.20
N SER A 89 38.24 -17.97 7.52
CA SER A 89 39.46 -17.59 8.22
C SER A 89 40.27 -18.80 8.67
N THR A 90 41.58 -18.63 8.80
CA THR A 90 42.46 -19.64 9.42
C THR A 90 42.04 -19.88 10.88
N VAL A 91 41.98 -21.14 11.28
CA VAL A 91 41.65 -21.59 12.64
C VAL A 91 42.88 -22.27 13.25
N GLU A 92 43.19 -21.97 14.49
CA GLU A 92 44.26 -22.64 15.22
C GLU A 92 43.86 -24.06 15.60
N TYR A 93 44.77 -25.01 15.42
CA TYR A 93 44.54 -26.41 15.75
C TYR A 93 44.16 -26.60 17.22
N ALA A 94 44.79 -25.82 18.12
CA ALA A 94 44.49 -25.85 19.56
C ALA A 94 43.07 -25.39 19.89
N ASP A 95 42.45 -24.58 19.03
CA ASP A 95 41.09 -24.04 19.23
C ASP A 95 40.00 -24.97 18.68
N LEU A 96 40.38 -26.07 18.01
CA LEU A 96 39.41 -27.05 17.57
C LEU A 96 38.72 -27.71 18.76
N VAL A 97 37.43 -27.98 18.62
CA VAL A 97 36.61 -28.57 19.68
C VAL A 97 36.88 -30.07 19.75
N ASP A 98 37.32 -30.54 20.90
CA ASP A 98 37.45 -31.97 21.19
C ASP A 98 36.07 -32.62 21.29
N VAL A 99 35.93 -33.81 20.70
CA VAL A 99 34.67 -34.53 20.58
C VAL A 99 34.83 -35.97 21.07
N ASP A 100 33.84 -36.47 21.79
CA ASP A 100 33.75 -37.89 22.12
C ASP A 100 33.45 -38.68 20.82
N PRO A 101 34.34 -39.60 20.38
CA PRO A 101 34.21 -40.30 19.11
C PRO A 101 33.06 -41.32 19.07
N SER A 102 32.46 -41.64 20.21
CA SER A 102 31.31 -42.55 20.33
C SER A 102 29.97 -41.81 20.24
N THR A 103 29.90 -40.58 20.78
CA THR A 103 28.66 -39.78 20.80
C THR A 103 28.63 -38.69 19.72
N LEU A 104 29.79 -38.31 19.19
CA LEU A 104 30.00 -37.15 18.32
C LEU A 104 29.57 -35.82 18.97
N LEU A 105 29.62 -35.75 20.30
CA LEU A 105 29.33 -34.53 21.06
C LEU A 105 30.62 -33.90 21.58
N PRO A 106 30.69 -32.56 21.70
CA PRO A 106 31.82 -31.89 22.32
C PRO A 106 32.15 -32.50 23.69
N ALA A 107 33.41 -32.88 23.90
CA ALA A 107 33.87 -33.55 25.12
C ALA A 107 33.64 -32.71 26.38
N VAL A 108 33.61 -31.38 26.24
CA VAL A 108 33.25 -30.43 27.30
C VAL A 108 31.83 -30.63 27.85
N MET A 109 30.92 -31.23 27.06
CA MET A 109 29.57 -31.56 27.54
C MET A 109 29.61 -32.70 28.59
N GLY A 110 30.68 -33.49 28.66
CA GLY A 110 30.82 -34.61 29.59
C GLY A 110 29.60 -35.53 29.53
N SER A 111 28.99 -35.81 30.69
CA SER A 111 27.79 -36.65 30.80
C SER A 111 26.47 -35.91 30.58
N VAL A 112 26.48 -34.64 30.16
CA VAL A 112 25.27 -33.86 29.91
C VAL A 112 24.60 -34.36 28.63
N GLN A 113 23.33 -34.76 28.75
CA GLN A 113 22.52 -35.13 27.60
C GLN A 113 22.18 -33.87 26.78
N PRO A 114 22.49 -33.83 25.48
CA PRO A 114 22.14 -32.68 24.65
C PRO A 114 20.62 -32.56 24.53
N VAL A 115 20.12 -31.34 24.66
CA VAL A 115 18.71 -31.04 24.38
C VAL A 115 18.52 -31.05 22.87
N LYS A 116 17.65 -31.93 22.38
CA LYS A 116 17.30 -31.97 20.95
C LYS A 116 16.37 -30.80 20.67
N MET A 117 16.79 -29.87 19.83
CA MET A 117 15.97 -28.71 19.47
C MET A 117 15.35 -28.91 18.09
N LEU A 118 14.09 -28.55 17.94
CA LEU A 118 13.46 -28.40 16.63
C LEU A 118 13.69 -26.98 16.08
N PRO A 119 13.60 -26.81 14.74
CA PRO A 119 13.57 -25.48 14.15
C PRO A 119 12.50 -24.59 14.81
N PRO A 120 12.70 -23.26 14.87
CA PRO A 120 11.74 -22.36 15.48
C PRO A 120 10.36 -22.45 14.82
N ALA A 121 9.31 -22.58 15.62
CA ALA A 121 7.93 -22.55 15.16
C ALA A 121 7.54 -21.12 14.76
N SER A 122 6.71 -20.98 13.72
CA SER A 122 6.27 -19.69 13.19
C SER A 122 5.06 -19.12 13.93
N SER A 123 4.36 -19.94 14.73
CA SER A 123 3.21 -19.57 15.55
C SER A 123 3.17 -20.38 16.86
N LEU A 124 2.38 -19.91 17.83
CA LEU A 124 2.13 -20.66 19.06
C LEU A 124 1.42 -22.00 18.80
N GLU A 125 0.42 -22.01 17.92
CA GLU A 125 -0.33 -23.21 17.56
C GLU A 125 0.56 -24.28 16.90
N GLU A 126 1.47 -23.86 16.01
CA GLU A 126 2.46 -24.76 15.41
C GLU A 126 3.43 -25.28 16.47
N ALA A 127 3.85 -24.43 17.40
CA ALA A 127 4.74 -24.83 18.49
C ALA A 127 4.10 -25.88 19.40
N GLU A 128 2.83 -25.71 19.76
CA GLU A 128 2.04 -26.66 20.55
C GLU A 128 1.88 -28.00 19.82
N ALA A 129 1.54 -27.96 18.53
CA ALA A 129 1.42 -29.15 17.70
C ALA A 129 2.76 -29.92 17.58
N LEU A 130 3.86 -29.20 17.39
CA LEU A 130 5.21 -29.78 17.34
C LEU A 130 5.62 -30.35 18.70
N SER A 131 5.33 -29.67 19.80
CA SER A 131 5.63 -30.14 21.15
C SER A 131 4.86 -31.41 21.49
N ALA A 132 3.59 -31.51 21.09
CA ALA A 132 2.79 -32.71 21.28
C ALA A 132 3.30 -33.89 20.43
N LYS A 133 3.77 -33.62 19.21
CA LYS A 133 4.28 -34.63 18.29
C LYS A 133 5.69 -35.13 18.65
N TYR A 134 6.51 -34.28 19.25
CA TYR A 134 7.92 -34.55 19.56
C TYR A 134 8.23 -34.25 21.04
N PRO A 135 7.74 -35.08 21.99
CA PRO A 135 7.85 -34.80 23.42
C PRO A 135 9.29 -34.74 23.95
N ASP A 136 10.25 -35.36 23.27
CA ASP A 136 11.67 -35.35 23.63
C ASP A 136 12.45 -34.17 23.01
N TYR A 137 11.78 -33.28 22.27
CA TYR A 137 12.40 -32.14 21.60
C TYR A 137 11.93 -30.82 22.21
N LEU A 138 12.88 -29.91 22.40
CA LEU A 138 12.59 -28.53 22.74
C LEU A 138 12.12 -27.79 21.48
N VAL A 139 10.91 -27.22 21.56
CA VAL A 139 10.34 -26.36 20.52
C VAL A 139 10.46 -24.91 20.97
N TRP A 140 11.04 -24.05 20.13
CA TRP A 140 11.14 -22.62 20.39
C TRP A 140 10.16 -21.84 19.53
N TYR A 141 9.36 -20.96 20.14
CA TYR A 141 8.54 -19.97 19.47
C TYR A 141 8.95 -18.54 19.89
N PRO A 142 9.36 -17.66 18.95
CA PRO A 142 9.70 -16.27 19.26
C PRO A 142 8.46 -15.35 19.27
N GLU A 143 7.98 -14.99 20.46
CA GLU A 143 6.80 -14.14 20.68
C GLU A 143 6.91 -12.72 20.09
N ASN A 144 8.13 -12.28 19.77
CA ASN A 144 8.44 -10.90 19.36
C ASN A 144 7.88 -10.54 17.97
N THR A 145 7.63 -11.53 17.13
CA THR A 145 6.99 -11.33 15.81
C THR A 145 5.52 -10.94 15.97
N THR A 146 4.83 -11.56 16.93
CA THR A 146 3.43 -11.26 17.27
C THR A 146 3.30 -9.89 17.92
N ARG A 147 4.22 -9.50 18.80
CA ARG A 147 4.25 -8.14 19.38
C ARG A 147 4.42 -7.06 18.30
N SER A 148 5.35 -7.27 17.36
CA SER A 148 5.60 -6.31 16.27
C SER A 148 4.38 -6.15 15.35
N LYS A 149 3.69 -7.24 15.02
CA LYS A 149 2.43 -7.21 14.24
C LYS A 149 1.30 -6.52 15.00
N ALA A 150 1.16 -6.77 16.30
CA ALA A 150 0.16 -6.11 17.14
C ALA A 150 0.40 -4.59 17.22
N THR A 151 1.65 -4.16 17.42
CA THR A 151 2.01 -2.73 17.41
C THR A 151 1.72 -2.09 16.05
N ALA A 152 2.06 -2.75 14.93
CA ALA A 152 1.74 -2.26 13.60
C ALA A 152 0.23 -2.17 13.35
N LEU A 153 -0.56 -3.13 13.86
CA LEU A 153 -2.02 -3.10 13.76
C LEU A 153 -2.63 -1.95 14.56
N VAL A 154 -2.16 -1.72 15.79
CA VAL A 154 -2.62 -0.59 16.62
C VAL A 154 -2.29 0.74 15.94
N ALA A 155 -1.08 0.91 15.40
CA ALA A 155 -0.72 2.11 14.64
C ALA A 155 -1.60 2.31 13.39
N SER A 156 -1.96 1.23 12.70
CA SER A 156 -2.89 1.27 11.56
C SER A 156 -4.31 1.69 11.99
N LEU A 157 -4.80 1.21 13.14
CA LEU A 157 -6.10 1.60 13.69
C LEU A 157 -6.12 3.07 14.11
N GLU A 158 -5.05 3.58 14.73
CA GLU A 158 -4.91 5.01 15.07
C GLU A 158 -4.92 5.88 13.81
N GLN A 159 -4.23 5.45 12.75
CA GLN A 159 -4.23 6.14 11.46
C GLN A 159 -5.63 6.14 10.79
N LEU A 160 -6.35 5.02 10.85
CA LEU A 160 -7.72 4.91 10.35
C LEU A 160 -8.66 5.85 11.12
N GLN A 161 -8.51 5.94 12.43
CA GLN A 161 -9.29 6.85 13.28
C GLN A 161 -9.02 8.32 12.92
N ALA A 162 -7.77 8.71 12.69
CA ALA A 162 -7.42 10.07 12.26
C ALA A 162 -8.01 10.42 10.89
N GLN A 163 -8.01 9.48 9.95
CA GLN A 163 -8.64 9.65 8.63
C GLN A 163 -10.16 9.79 8.74
N ALA A 164 -10.80 9.00 9.62
CA ALA A 164 -12.23 9.09 9.86
C ALA A 164 -12.63 10.46 10.46
N LEU A 165 -11.87 10.98 11.42
CA LEU A 165 -12.09 12.33 11.98
C LEU A 165 -11.91 13.43 10.94
N THR A 166 -10.89 13.30 10.08
CA THR A 166 -10.65 14.25 8.97
C THR A 166 -11.80 14.21 7.97
N SER A 167 -12.26 13.01 7.61
CA SER A 167 -13.39 12.81 6.69
C SER A 167 -14.70 13.34 7.27
N ALA A 168 -14.95 13.13 8.56
CA ALA A 168 -16.12 13.69 9.26
C ALA A 168 -16.08 15.22 9.28
N THR A 169 -14.91 15.83 9.50
CA THR A 169 -14.72 17.28 9.46
C THR A 169 -14.93 17.85 8.06
N MET A 170 -14.43 17.16 7.03
CA MET A 170 -14.68 17.54 5.64
C MET A 170 -16.16 17.43 5.28
N THR A 171 -16.84 16.38 5.77
CA THR A 171 -18.28 16.17 5.55
C THR A 171 -19.11 17.25 6.24
N SER A 172 -18.77 17.64 7.47
CA SER A 172 -19.47 18.73 8.16
C SER A 172 -19.25 20.08 7.47
N ALA A 173 -18.03 20.37 7.00
CA ALA A 173 -17.74 21.57 6.22
C ALA A 173 -18.51 21.61 4.90
N LEU A 174 -18.58 20.48 4.16
CA LEU A 174 -19.40 20.35 2.96
C LEU A 174 -20.89 20.52 3.26
N HIS A 175 -21.37 19.96 4.37
CA HIS A 175 -22.76 20.14 4.81
C HIS A 175 -23.07 21.61 5.09
N SER A 176 -22.22 22.32 5.84
CA SER A 176 -22.37 23.75 6.08
C SER A 176 -22.39 24.57 4.78
N ARG A 177 -21.52 24.24 3.83
CA ARG A 177 -21.50 24.89 2.52
C ARG A 177 -22.78 24.65 1.72
N ALA A 178 -23.28 23.41 1.71
CA ALA A 178 -24.54 23.07 1.06
C ALA A 178 -25.75 23.82 1.67
N VAL A 179 -25.75 24.01 3.00
CA VAL A 179 -26.79 24.81 3.68
C VAL A 179 -26.71 26.28 3.26
N SER A 180 -25.50 26.86 3.19
CA SER A 180 -25.31 28.23 2.69
C SER A 180 -25.77 28.37 1.23
N ASP A 181 -25.38 27.45 0.35
CA ASP A 181 -25.79 27.47 -1.05
C ASP A 181 -27.33 27.35 -1.18
N ALA A 182 -27.97 26.49 -0.38
CA ALA A 182 -29.43 26.37 -0.35
C ALA A 182 -30.12 27.68 0.09
N SER A 183 -29.56 28.40 1.06
CA SER A 183 -30.09 29.70 1.48
C SER A 183 -30.00 30.75 0.37
N VAL A 184 -28.86 30.83 -0.33
CA VAL A 184 -28.68 31.74 -1.47
C VAL A 184 -29.66 31.43 -2.60
N VAL A 185 -29.89 30.15 -2.90
CA VAL A 185 -30.90 29.72 -3.91
C VAL A 185 -32.31 30.11 -3.49
N SER A 186 -32.66 29.95 -2.20
CA SER A 186 -33.97 30.36 -1.67
C SER A 186 -34.18 31.87 -1.79
N ASP A 187 -33.18 32.67 -1.43
CA ASP A 187 -33.24 34.13 -1.54
C ASP A 187 -33.37 34.58 -2.99
N ALA A 188 -32.62 33.97 -3.91
CA ALA A 188 -32.73 34.22 -5.34
C ALA A 188 -34.13 33.86 -5.89
N ALA A 189 -34.71 32.74 -5.44
CA ALA A 189 -36.06 32.34 -5.83
C ALA A 189 -37.12 33.33 -5.33
N ASN A 190 -36.98 33.86 -4.11
CA ASN A 190 -37.87 34.89 -3.58
C ASN A 190 -37.74 36.21 -4.33
N ALA A 191 -36.53 36.64 -4.66
CA ALA A 191 -36.30 37.82 -5.49
C ALA A 191 -36.94 37.68 -6.88
N ALA A 192 -36.79 36.51 -7.52
CA ALA A 192 -37.43 36.22 -8.81
C ALA A 192 -38.97 36.28 -8.75
N ARG A 193 -39.57 35.81 -7.64
CA ARG A 193 -41.02 35.94 -7.41
C ARG A 193 -41.46 37.40 -7.33
N THR A 194 -40.73 38.23 -6.59
CA THR A 194 -41.01 39.67 -6.50
C THR A 194 -40.94 40.35 -7.87
N VAL A 195 -39.87 40.09 -8.65
CA VAL A 195 -39.74 40.63 -10.01
C VAL A 195 -40.90 40.18 -10.91
N THR A 196 -41.37 38.94 -10.76
CA THR A 196 -42.52 38.42 -11.53
C THR A 196 -43.80 39.18 -11.17
N VAL A 197 -44.04 39.44 -9.88
CA VAL A 197 -45.19 40.23 -9.40
C VAL A 197 -45.11 41.67 -9.89
N ASP A 198 -43.95 42.31 -9.79
CA ASP A 198 -43.73 43.67 -10.25
C ASP A 198 -43.94 43.78 -11.77
N ALA A 199 -43.46 42.79 -12.54
CA ALA A 199 -43.69 42.72 -13.98
C ALA A 199 -45.20 42.55 -14.31
N ALA A 200 -45.93 41.75 -13.54
CA ALA A 200 -47.38 41.61 -13.71
C ALA A 200 -48.12 42.92 -13.41
N ASN A 201 -47.75 43.61 -12.33
CA ASN A 201 -48.29 44.92 -11.96
C ASN A 201 -47.99 45.98 -13.03
N ALA A 202 -46.76 46.01 -13.55
CA ALA A 202 -46.38 46.91 -14.64
C ALA A 202 -47.20 46.64 -15.90
N ARG A 203 -47.39 45.37 -16.29
CA ARG A 203 -48.26 45.00 -17.41
C ARG A 203 -49.69 45.46 -17.22
N ALA A 204 -50.28 45.23 -16.04
CA ALA A 204 -51.64 45.69 -15.74
C ALA A 204 -51.77 47.21 -15.83
N SER A 205 -50.78 47.95 -15.30
CA SER A 205 -50.73 49.42 -15.39
C SER A 205 -50.61 49.91 -16.83
N ILE A 206 -49.75 49.28 -17.65
CA ILE A 206 -49.62 49.60 -19.07
C ILE A 206 -50.95 49.36 -19.78
N THR A 207 -51.60 48.22 -19.58
CA THR A 207 -52.90 47.91 -20.19
C THR A 207 -53.96 48.95 -19.81
N ALA A 208 -54.03 49.36 -18.54
CA ALA A 208 -54.95 50.39 -18.09
C ALA A 208 -54.69 51.74 -18.76
N LYS A 209 -53.43 52.21 -18.77
CA LYS A 209 -53.04 53.46 -19.44
C LYS A 209 -53.29 53.45 -20.94
N THR A 210 -53.06 52.32 -21.60
CA THR A 210 -53.37 52.15 -23.03
C THR A 210 -54.87 52.25 -23.28
N SER A 211 -55.70 51.65 -22.42
CA SER A 211 -57.16 51.74 -22.51
C SER A 211 -57.66 53.19 -22.29
N GLU A 212 -57.09 53.90 -21.31
CA GLU A 212 -57.36 55.34 -21.12
C GLU A 212 -56.93 56.17 -22.33
N ALA A 213 -55.75 55.88 -22.91
CA ALA A 213 -55.26 56.55 -24.11
C ALA A 213 -56.20 56.33 -25.30
N PHE A 214 -56.70 55.12 -25.53
CA PHE A 214 -57.69 54.85 -26.57
C PHE A 214 -58.98 55.65 -26.36
N ARG A 215 -59.51 55.68 -25.13
CA ARG A 215 -60.70 56.51 -24.83
C ARG A 215 -60.46 57.99 -25.06
N ALA A 216 -59.27 58.49 -24.75
CA ALA A 216 -58.89 59.89 -25.00
C ALA A 216 -58.76 60.18 -26.51
N ILE A 217 -58.17 59.25 -27.28
CA ILE A 217 -58.10 59.34 -28.74
C ILE A 217 -59.50 59.34 -29.35
N ASP A 218 -60.38 58.41 -28.96
CA ASP A 218 -61.76 58.34 -29.45
C ASP A 218 -62.53 59.63 -29.13
N ALA A 219 -62.38 60.16 -27.91
CA ALA A 219 -62.99 61.43 -27.54
C ALA A 219 -62.46 62.62 -28.37
N ALA A 220 -61.16 62.65 -28.67
CA ALA A 220 -60.57 63.66 -29.54
C ALA A 220 -61.06 63.54 -30.98
N VAL A 221 -61.20 62.31 -31.51
CA VAL A 221 -61.76 62.05 -32.84
C VAL A 221 -63.22 62.50 -32.90
N GLN A 222 -64.03 62.20 -31.89
CA GLN A 222 -65.43 62.65 -31.83
C GLN A 222 -65.50 64.19 -31.83
N GLN A 223 -64.67 64.87 -31.04
CA GLN A 223 -64.61 66.34 -31.07
C GLN A 223 -64.25 66.91 -32.44
N VAL A 224 -63.35 66.25 -33.18
CA VAL A 224 -63.00 66.65 -34.56
C VAL A 224 -64.18 66.41 -35.50
N GLN A 225 -64.88 65.28 -35.39
CA GLN A 225 -66.06 64.98 -36.20
C GLN A 225 -67.20 65.97 -35.93
N ASP A 226 -67.47 66.29 -34.66
CA ASP A 226 -68.48 67.26 -34.27
C ASP A 226 -68.15 68.65 -34.85
N LYS A 227 -66.89 69.09 -34.74
CA LYS A 227 -66.42 70.35 -35.38
C LYS A 227 -66.51 70.32 -36.90
N ALA A 228 -66.20 69.19 -37.54
CA ALA A 228 -66.34 69.04 -38.98
C ALA A 228 -67.82 69.05 -39.40
N ALA A 229 -68.71 68.45 -38.62
CA ALA A 229 -70.16 68.50 -38.84
C ALA A 229 -70.71 69.93 -38.65
N ASP A 230 -70.21 70.67 -37.67
CA ASP A 230 -70.55 72.09 -37.48
C ASP A 230 -69.99 72.97 -38.62
N ALA A 231 -68.79 72.68 -39.13
CA ALA A 231 -68.24 73.33 -40.32
C ALA A 231 -69.06 72.98 -41.59
N ASN A 232 -69.54 71.74 -41.72
CA ASN A 232 -70.39 71.32 -42.82
C ASN A 232 -71.80 71.94 -42.72
N LYS A 233 -72.30 72.19 -41.51
CA LYS A 233 -73.50 73.02 -41.26
C LYS A 233 -73.28 74.49 -41.61
N ALA A 234 -72.08 75.02 -41.41
CA ALA A 234 -71.71 76.36 -41.84
C ALA A 234 -71.61 76.46 -43.38
N GLU A 235 -71.13 75.40 -44.04
CA GLU A 235 -71.07 75.29 -45.51
C GLU A 235 -72.45 75.01 -46.15
N SER A 236 -73.39 74.43 -45.39
CA SER A 236 -74.81 74.29 -45.78
C SER A 236 -75.61 75.60 -45.79
N THR A 237 -74.95 76.75 -45.58
CA THR A 237 -75.53 78.10 -45.73
C THR A 237 -75.23 78.77 -47.08
N GLU A 238 -74.52 78.12 -48.01
CA GLU A 238 -74.34 78.65 -49.35
C GLU A 238 -74.26 77.56 -50.45
N THR A 239 -75.42 77.36 -51.08
CA THR A 239 -75.61 76.98 -52.50
C THR A 239 -75.58 75.49 -52.86
N GLY A 240 -76.72 74.99 -53.33
CA GLY A 240 -76.83 73.67 -53.98
C GLY A 240 -76.36 73.64 -55.43
N LYS A 241 -75.82 72.48 -55.84
CA LYS A 241 -75.98 71.77 -57.13
C LYS A 241 -75.04 70.56 -57.14
N ASP A 242 -75.58 69.34 -57.26
CA ASP A 242 -75.50 68.48 -58.49
C ASP A 242 -74.16 67.71 -58.53
N ALA A 243 -74.00 66.41 -58.80
CA ALA A 243 -74.86 65.35 -59.30
C ALA A 243 -74.09 64.00 -59.14
N THR A 244 -74.85 62.89 -59.08
CA THR A 244 -74.63 61.56 -59.70
C THR A 244 -73.26 60.83 -59.59
N GLU A 245 -73.26 59.63 -58.96
CA GLU A 245 -73.22 58.28 -59.60
C GLU A 245 -71.76 57.76 -59.68
N SER A 246 -71.41 56.48 -59.54
CA SER A 246 -72.11 55.20 -59.64
C SER A 246 -71.30 54.12 -58.85
N ASP A 247 -71.95 52.98 -58.59
CA ASP A 247 -71.44 51.60 -58.76
C ASP A 247 -70.09 51.18 -58.13
N LYS A 248 -69.87 49.98 -57.62
CA LYS A 248 -70.61 48.71 -57.50
C LYS A 248 -69.65 47.74 -56.78
N ASP A 249 -70.20 46.65 -56.26
CA ASP A 249 -69.55 45.33 -56.21
C ASP A 249 -68.33 45.20 -55.26
N ALA A 250 -67.94 44.07 -54.71
CA ALA A 250 -68.43 42.70 -54.61
C ALA A 250 -67.53 42.06 -53.52
N VAL A 251 -68.08 41.26 -52.61
CA VAL A 251 -67.94 39.79 -52.57
C VAL A 251 -66.55 39.26 -52.12
N GLN A 252 -66.64 38.20 -51.31
CA GLN A 252 -65.68 37.10 -51.07
C GLN A 252 -64.49 37.37 -50.14
N SER A 253 -64.29 36.59 -49.06
CA SER A 253 -64.04 35.13 -48.92
C SER A 253 -62.54 34.79 -48.98
N GLY A 254 -62.18 33.72 -48.26
CA GLY A 254 -60.83 33.13 -48.19
C GLY A 254 -60.28 33.34 -46.78
N GLU A 255 -60.42 32.41 -45.84
CA GLU A 255 -59.85 31.06 -45.81
C GLU A 255 -58.34 30.99 -46.07
N THR A 256 -57.70 30.10 -45.31
CA THR A 256 -56.32 29.61 -45.34
C THR A 256 -55.36 30.48 -44.53
N GLY A 257 -54.61 29.97 -43.57
CA GLY A 257 -54.06 28.63 -43.42
C GLY A 257 -52.56 28.82 -43.15
N GLY A 258 -51.99 28.15 -42.16
CA GLY A 258 -50.55 28.23 -41.94
C GLY A 258 -50.10 27.82 -40.54
N GLN A 259 -49.95 26.52 -40.35
CA GLN A 259 -49.08 25.92 -39.33
C GLN A 259 -47.68 26.56 -39.34
N SER A 260 -47.02 26.61 -38.17
CA SER A 260 -45.69 25.98 -37.97
C SER A 260 -45.20 26.09 -36.52
N LYS A 261 -45.06 24.91 -35.89
CA LYS A 261 -44.01 24.54 -34.90
C LYS A 261 -42.63 24.55 -35.63
N PRO A 262 -41.45 24.20 -35.06
CA PRO A 262 -40.88 24.14 -33.68
C PRO A 262 -39.47 24.81 -33.58
N ALA A 263 -38.80 24.72 -32.42
CA ALA A 263 -37.35 24.44 -32.18
C ALA A 263 -36.99 24.98 -30.77
N VAL A 264 -36.50 24.26 -29.74
CA VAL A 264 -35.38 23.29 -29.58
C VAL A 264 -34.00 23.87 -29.94
N GLY A 265 -33.09 23.83 -28.95
CA GLY A 265 -31.67 24.22 -28.98
C GLY A 265 -31.45 25.41 -28.04
N GLU A 266 -30.65 25.35 -26.98
CA GLU A 266 -29.51 24.50 -26.60
C GLU A 266 -29.39 24.47 -25.06
#